data_AF-A0A0R2FBQ7-F1
#
_entry.id   AF-A0A0R2FBQ7-F1
#
_cell.length_a   1.000
_cell.length_b   1.000
_cell.length_c   1.000
_cell.angle_alpha   90.00
_cell.angle_beta   90.00
_cell.angle_gamma   90.00
#
_symmetry.space_group_name_H-M   'P 1'
#
loop_
_entity.id
_entity.type
_entity.pdbx_description
1 polymer ?
#
loop_
_entity_poly.entity_id
_entity_poly.type
_entity_poly.pdbx_seq_one_letter_code
_entity_poly.pdbx_strand_id
1 'polypeptide(L)'
;MTENMKQVANGQAPTHIAADGFLNFGMTIGGTGAILGLVLCMFTAKSEQYKAVRNVGFVPSLFNISEPIMFGFPVVLNTFLSVPMLLIPMILEAITWYLMKFGIIGHIVAQVPWCTPVPFLGFLMTGGDWRAGLWQLIEVALATAGYYPFFRAFDRQAVKKEAAIAAKKADSKDEASTVMD
;
A
#
# COMPACT_ATOMS: atom_id res chain seq x y z
N MET A 1 -22.32 10.63 -1.52
CA MET A 1 -22.83 9.27 -1.29
C MET A 1 -24.35 9.24 -1.24
N THR A 2 -25.01 9.93 -0.30
CA THR A 2 -26.48 9.88 -0.12
C THR A 2 -27.27 10.12 -1.40
N GLU A 3 -26.81 11.04 -2.26
CA GLU A 3 -27.46 11.34 -3.53
C GLU A 3 -27.33 10.20 -4.56
N ASN A 4 -26.14 9.58 -4.68
CA ASN A 4 -25.96 8.41 -5.54
C ASN A 4 -26.83 7.24 -5.07
N MET A 5 -26.93 7.01 -3.76
CA MET A 5 -27.78 5.96 -3.19
C MET A 5 -29.26 6.18 -3.55
N LYS A 6 -29.75 7.43 -3.47
CA LYS A 6 -31.12 7.78 -3.89
C LYS A 6 -31.33 7.57 -5.39
N GLN A 7 -30.37 7.98 -6.22
CA GLN A 7 -30.46 7.80 -7.67
C GLN A 7 -30.57 6.32 -8.03
N VAL A 8 -29.70 5.48 -7.46
CA VAL A 8 -29.74 4.02 -7.66
C VAL A 8 -31.03 3.40 -7.14
N ALA A 9 -31.52 3.80 -5.97
CA ALA A 9 -32.80 3.33 -5.42
C ALA A 9 -34.00 3.68 -6.33
N ASN A 10 -33.90 4.79 -7.07
CA ASN A 10 -34.90 5.23 -8.05
C ASN A 10 -34.63 4.68 -9.47
N GLY A 11 -33.68 3.76 -9.65
CA GLY A 11 -33.31 3.19 -10.95
C GLY A 11 -32.56 4.14 -11.88
N GLN A 12 -32.06 5.26 -11.37
CA GLN A 12 -31.28 6.27 -12.10
C GLN A 12 -29.77 5.98 -12.00
N ALA A 13 -29.02 6.41 -13.02
CA ALA A 13 -27.56 6.29 -13.00
C ALA A 13 -26.95 7.27 -11.97
N PRO A 14 -26.00 6.81 -11.13
CA PRO A 14 -25.29 7.67 -10.19
C PRO A 14 -24.43 8.72 -10.92
N THR A 15 -24.43 9.95 -10.40
CA THR A 15 -23.83 11.13 -11.06
C THR A 15 -22.58 11.67 -10.36
N HIS A 16 -22.40 11.38 -9.07
CA HIS A 16 -21.27 11.91 -8.29
C HIS A 16 -20.12 10.91 -8.25
N ILE A 17 -19.00 11.24 -8.90
CA ILE A 17 -17.79 10.40 -8.94
C ILE A 17 -17.07 10.43 -7.58
N ALA A 18 -16.83 11.64 -7.04
CA ALA A 18 -16.17 11.85 -5.75
C ALA A 18 -17.15 11.69 -4.57
N ALA A 19 -17.93 10.62 -4.57
CA ALA A 19 -18.74 10.24 -3.42
C ALA A 19 -17.84 9.72 -2.29
N ASP A 20 -18.34 9.77 -1.06
CA ASP A 20 -17.65 9.17 0.09
C ASP A 20 -17.24 7.71 -0.21
N GLY A 21 -16.03 7.34 0.19
CA GLY A 21 -15.37 6.11 -0.22
C GLY A 21 -14.55 6.19 -1.52
N PHE A 22 -14.54 7.30 -2.24
CA PHE A 22 -13.67 7.46 -3.42
C PHE A 22 -12.18 7.28 -3.11
N LEU A 23 -11.76 7.78 -1.94
CA LEU A 23 -10.40 7.56 -1.41
C LEU A 23 -10.06 6.08 -1.17
N ASN A 24 -11.06 5.18 -1.17
CA ASN A 24 -10.79 3.75 -1.08
C ASN A 24 -10.21 3.14 -2.35
N PHE A 25 -10.19 3.90 -3.44
CA PHE A 25 -9.42 3.60 -4.64
C PHE A 25 -8.12 4.40 -4.59
N GLY A 26 -7.00 3.73 -4.85
CA GLY A 26 -5.66 4.32 -4.76
C GLY A 26 -5.17 4.59 -3.33
N MET A 27 -5.81 5.51 -2.59
CA MET A 27 -5.25 6.06 -1.34
C MET A 27 -5.19 5.05 -0.19
N THR A 28 -6.26 4.29 0.07
CA THR A 28 -6.31 3.37 1.21
C THR A 28 -5.89 1.93 0.90
N ILE A 29 -5.30 1.66 -0.27
CA ILE A 29 -4.85 0.31 -0.65
C ILE A 29 -3.71 -0.14 0.27
N GLY A 30 -4.01 -0.98 1.26
CA GLY A 30 -3.04 -1.31 2.29
C GLY A 30 -2.90 -0.30 3.42
N GLY A 31 -3.86 0.61 3.52
CA GLY A 31 -3.83 1.79 4.38
C GLY A 31 -3.30 3.00 3.64
N THR A 32 -2.92 4.04 4.38
CA THR A 32 -2.59 5.35 3.80
C THR A 32 -1.35 5.28 2.92
N GLY A 33 -1.48 5.61 1.64
CA GLY A 33 -0.36 5.74 0.72
C GLY A 33 -0.13 4.52 -0.18
N ALA A 34 -1.13 3.67 -0.41
CA ALA A 34 -0.98 2.45 -1.20
C ALA A 34 0.09 1.46 -0.64
N ILE A 35 0.20 1.39 0.70
CA ILE A 35 1.28 0.67 1.42
C ILE A 35 1.31 -0.83 1.13
N LEU A 36 0.20 -1.44 0.73
CA LEU A 36 0.20 -2.84 0.32
C LEU A 36 1.20 -3.08 -0.82
N GLY A 37 1.34 -2.12 -1.73
CA GLY A 37 2.33 -2.17 -2.80
C GLY A 37 3.77 -2.24 -2.28
N LEU A 38 4.09 -1.47 -1.24
CA LEU A 38 5.38 -1.49 -0.56
C LEU A 38 5.63 -2.80 0.19
N VAL A 39 4.62 -3.33 0.90
CA VAL A 39 4.73 -4.62 1.59
C VAL A 39 4.99 -5.76 0.61
N LEU A 40 4.31 -5.74 -0.55
CA LEU A 40 4.56 -6.69 -1.62
C LEU A 40 6.01 -6.59 -2.14
N CYS A 41 6.57 -5.38 -2.22
CA CYS A 41 8.00 -5.22 -2.54
C CYS A 41 8.92 -5.87 -1.50
N MET A 42 8.57 -5.82 -0.21
CA MET A 42 9.35 -6.46 0.87
C MET A 42 9.42 -7.98 0.76
N PHE A 43 8.59 -8.63 -0.05
CA PHE A 43 8.79 -10.05 -0.37
C PHE A 43 10.10 -10.30 -1.15
N THR A 44 10.60 -9.28 -1.86
CA THR A 44 11.90 -9.31 -2.56
C THR A 44 13.08 -8.85 -1.70
N ALA A 45 12.85 -8.54 -0.43
CA ALA A 45 13.87 -8.02 0.50
C ALA A 45 15.00 -9.03 0.74
N LYS A 46 16.23 -8.51 0.76
CA LYS A 46 17.43 -9.23 1.20
C LYS A 46 17.77 -8.95 2.67
N SER A 47 17.46 -7.76 3.16
CA SER A 47 17.66 -7.38 4.57
C SER A 47 16.80 -8.20 5.51
N GLU A 48 17.40 -8.68 6.61
CA GLU A 48 16.67 -9.42 7.65
C GLU A 48 15.67 -8.52 8.37
N GLN A 49 16.02 -7.23 8.56
CA GLN A 49 15.10 -6.24 9.11
C GLN A 49 13.80 -6.15 8.29
N TYR A 50 13.89 -6.03 6.96
CA TYR A 50 12.70 -5.86 6.12
C TYR A 50 11.90 -7.15 5.94
N LYS A 51 12.55 -8.32 6.03
CA LYS A 51 11.83 -9.61 6.15
C LYS A 51 11.03 -9.70 7.45
N ALA A 52 11.55 -9.18 8.57
CA ALA A 52 10.79 -9.15 9.82
C ALA A 52 9.59 -8.19 9.70
N VAL A 53 9.79 -6.99 9.14
CA VAL A 53 8.72 -5.99 8.96
C VAL A 53 7.59 -6.53 8.09
N ARG A 54 7.88 -7.21 6.97
CA ARG A 54 6.82 -7.75 6.10
C ARG A 54 5.95 -8.78 6.83
N ASN A 55 6.54 -9.62 7.69
CA ASN A 55 5.79 -10.68 8.38
C ASN A 55 4.80 -10.09 9.38
N VAL A 56 5.19 -9.00 10.05
CA VAL A 56 4.33 -8.32 11.03
C VAL A 56 3.27 -7.46 10.35
N GLY A 57 3.61 -6.81 9.23
CA GLY A 57 2.72 -5.85 8.60
C GLY A 57 1.90 -6.36 7.40
N PHE A 58 2.17 -7.55 6.86
CA PHE A 58 1.41 -8.06 5.70
C PHE A 58 -0.07 -8.29 6.01
N VAL A 59 -0.38 -9.00 7.09
CA VAL A 59 -1.78 -9.29 7.45
C VAL A 59 -2.55 -8.00 7.75
N PRO A 60 -2.05 -7.07 8.59
CA PRO A 60 -2.70 -5.77 8.79
C PRO A 60 -2.90 -4.99 7.49
N SER A 61 -1.89 -4.98 6.60
CA SER A 61 -1.99 -4.27 5.32
C SER A 61 -3.07 -4.87 4.42
N LEU A 62 -3.33 -6.19 4.46
CA LEU A 62 -4.41 -6.77 3.67
C LEU A 62 -5.79 -6.23 4.05
N PHE A 63 -5.96 -5.79 5.30
CA PHE A 63 -7.16 -5.13 5.83
C PHE A 63 -7.02 -3.61 5.89
N ASN A 64 -6.15 -3.04 5.05
CA ASN A 64 -5.90 -1.61 4.91
C ASN A 64 -5.35 -0.91 6.17
N ILE A 65 -4.67 -1.65 7.06
CA ILE A 65 -4.02 -1.12 8.27
C ILE A 65 -2.52 -0.95 8.02
N SER A 66 -2.07 0.30 7.84
CA SER A 66 -0.71 0.65 7.42
C SER A 66 0.28 0.93 8.55
N GLU A 67 -0.20 1.18 9.77
CA GLU A 67 0.58 1.64 10.91
C GLU A 67 1.75 0.71 11.26
N PRO A 68 1.61 -0.63 11.27
CA PRO A 68 2.72 -1.53 11.55
C PRO A 68 3.90 -1.34 10.57
N ILE A 69 3.60 -1.01 9.32
CA ILE A 69 4.61 -0.76 8.29
C ILE A 69 5.17 0.66 8.40
N MET A 70 4.33 1.67 8.64
CA MET A 70 4.78 3.07 8.79
C MET A 70 5.71 3.27 9.99
N PHE A 71 5.54 2.48 11.05
CA PHE A 71 6.43 2.51 12.21
C PHE A 71 7.59 1.52 12.08
N GLY A 72 7.37 0.33 11.49
CA GLY A 72 8.43 -0.68 11.30
C GLY A 72 9.44 -0.33 10.20
N PHE A 73 9.01 0.46 9.23
CA PHE A 73 9.83 1.03 8.17
C PHE A 73 9.70 2.55 8.26
N PRO A 74 10.79 3.34 8.28
CA PRO A 74 10.71 4.77 8.54
C PRO A 74 10.18 5.56 7.32
N VAL A 75 9.01 5.19 6.78
CA VAL A 75 8.34 5.85 5.66
C VAL A 75 8.07 7.32 6.00
N VAL A 76 7.61 7.56 7.23
CA VAL A 76 7.22 8.90 7.70
C VAL A 76 8.44 9.78 7.98
N LEU A 77 9.55 9.17 8.41
CA LEU A 77 10.78 9.89 8.75
C LEU A 77 11.74 10.05 7.56
N ASN A 78 11.45 9.43 6.42
CA ASN A 78 12.31 9.47 5.25
C ASN A 78 11.60 10.10 4.05
N THR A 79 11.97 11.35 3.76
CA THR A 79 11.42 12.14 2.66
C THR A 79 11.45 11.41 1.32
N PHE A 80 12.45 10.54 1.07
CA PHE A 80 12.56 9.80 -0.17
C PHE A 80 11.43 8.78 -0.39
N LEU A 81 10.88 8.21 0.68
CA LEU A 81 9.73 7.30 0.63
C LEU A 81 8.40 8.02 0.84
N SER A 82 8.41 9.17 1.50
CA SER A 82 7.24 10.02 1.60
C SER A 82 6.79 10.54 0.21
N VAL A 83 7.73 10.75 -0.72
CA VAL A 83 7.41 11.14 -2.12
C VAL A 83 6.56 10.10 -2.85
N PRO A 84 6.99 8.83 -3.03
CA PRO A 84 6.15 7.82 -3.68
C PRO A 84 4.86 7.56 -2.88
N MET A 85 4.89 7.67 -1.55
CA MET A 85 3.70 7.55 -0.72
C MET A 85 2.63 8.61 -0.99
N LEU A 86 3.03 9.80 -1.42
CA LEU A 86 2.09 10.84 -1.83
C LEU A 86 1.70 10.69 -3.31
N LEU A 87 2.69 10.48 -4.19
CA LEU A 87 2.48 10.51 -5.64
C LEU A 87 1.73 9.28 -6.18
N ILE A 88 2.06 8.08 -5.71
CA ILE A 88 1.44 6.84 -6.19
C ILE A 88 -0.07 6.86 -5.98
N PRO A 89 -0.61 7.04 -4.75
CA PRO A 89 -2.05 7.04 -4.55
C PRO A 89 -2.74 8.17 -5.31
N MET A 90 -2.13 9.36 -5.42
CA MET A 90 -2.71 10.47 -6.20
C MET A 90 -2.84 10.11 -7.68
N ILE A 91 -1.84 9.44 -8.26
CA ILE A 91 -1.90 8.98 -9.66
C ILE A 91 -2.98 7.92 -9.83
N LEU A 92 -3.05 6.94 -8.92
CA LEU A 92 -4.06 5.89 -8.97
C LEU A 92 -5.47 6.46 -8.86
N GLU A 93 -5.69 7.36 -7.90
CA GLU A 93 -6.97 8.03 -7.67
C GLU A 93 -7.38 8.90 -8.88
N ALA A 94 -6.43 9.61 -9.49
CA ALA A 94 -6.69 10.36 -10.71
C ALA A 94 -7.12 9.44 -11.86
N ILE A 95 -6.48 8.28 -12.03
CA ILE A 95 -6.87 7.30 -13.05
C ILE A 95 -8.27 6.76 -12.74
N THR A 96 -8.55 6.40 -11.48
CA THR A 96 -9.88 5.95 -11.03
C THR A 96 -10.96 6.97 -11.38
N TRP A 97 -10.70 8.26 -11.17
CA TRP A 97 -11.64 9.32 -11.52
C TRP A 97 -11.99 9.30 -13.01
N TYR A 98 -10.99 9.16 -13.89
CA TYR A 98 -11.22 9.06 -15.33
C TYR A 98 -11.96 7.77 -15.71
N LEU A 99 -11.63 6.64 -15.08
CA LEU A 99 -12.31 5.37 -15.33
C LEU A 99 -13.80 5.44 -14.95
N MET A 100 -14.14 6.08 -13.82
CA MET A 100 -15.53 6.32 -13.41
C MET A 100 -16.22 7.29 -14.36
N LYS A 101 -15.54 8.38 -14.74
CA LYS A 101 -16.08 9.39 -15.67
C LYS A 101 -16.43 8.82 -17.04
N PHE A 102 -15.60 7.93 -17.58
CA PHE A 102 -15.85 7.27 -18.86
C PHE A 102 -16.76 6.04 -18.76
N GLY A 103 -17.26 5.72 -17.56
CA GLY A 103 -18.15 4.56 -17.34
C GLY A 103 -17.45 3.21 -17.52
N ILE A 104 -16.13 3.16 -17.44
CA ILE A 104 -15.36 1.91 -17.50
C ILE A 104 -15.58 1.12 -16.22
N ILE A 105 -15.59 1.81 -15.07
CA ILE A 105 -15.96 1.28 -13.75
C ILE A 105 -17.19 2.01 -13.21
N GLY A 106 -18.01 1.30 -12.44
CA GLY A 106 -19.18 1.83 -11.76
C GLY A 106 -18.84 2.93 -10.76
N HIS A 107 -19.81 3.81 -10.52
CA HIS A 107 -19.69 4.81 -9.46
C HIS A 107 -19.93 4.15 -8.10
N ILE A 108 -19.55 4.87 -7.05
CA ILE A 108 -19.73 4.39 -5.69
C ILE A 108 -21.18 4.60 -5.26
N VAL A 109 -21.81 3.50 -4.85
CA VAL A 109 -23.25 3.40 -4.55
C VAL A 109 -23.54 2.72 -3.22
N ALA A 110 -22.54 2.09 -2.60
CA ALA A 110 -22.67 1.42 -1.31
C ALA A 110 -21.54 1.82 -0.35
N GLN A 111 -21.89 1.92 0.92
CA GLN A 111 -20.94 2.08 2.02
C GLN A 111 -20.44 0.70 2.45
N VAL A 112 -19.12 0.53 2.41
CA VAL A 112 -18.46 -0.73 2.74
C VAL A 112 -17.37 -0.41 3.77
N PRO A 113 -17.18 -1.24 4.81
CA PRO A 113 -16.09 -1.04 5.76
C PRO A 113 -14.75 -0.90 5.03
N TRP A 114 -14.00 0.15 5.35
CA TRP A 114 -12.72 0.46 4.70
C TRP A 114 -11.66 -0.62 4.93
N CYS A 115 -11.80 -1.44 5.97
CA CYS A 115 -10.93 -2.58 6.24
C CYS A 115 -11.21 -3.80 5.33
N THR A 116 -12.17 -3.72 4.42
CA THR A 116 -12.44 -4.81 3.47
C THR A 116 -11.24 -4.99 2.54
N PRO A 117 -10.69 -6.21 2.42
CA PRO A 117 -9.57 -6.46 1.53
C PRO A 117 -9.90 -6.15 0.06
N VAL A 118 -8.95 -5.54 -0.63
CA VAL A 118 -8.91 -5.52 -2.10
C VAL A 118 -8.87 -6.97 -2.62
N PRO A 119 -9.67 -7.34 -3.65
CA PRO A 119 -10.49 -6.50 -4.53
C PRO A 119 -11.98 -6.39 -4.13
N PHE A 120 -12.39 -7.02 -3.02
CA PHE A 120 -13.79 -7.10 -2.62
C PHE A 120 -14.37 -5.72 -2.29
N LEU A 121 -13.54 -4.83 -1.76
CA LEU A 121 -13.93 -3.47 -1.42
C LEU A 121 -14.53 -2.73 -2.63
N GLY A 122 -13.80 -2.67 -3.75
CA GLY A 122 -14.24 -1.95 -4.96
C GLY A 122 -15.44 -2.61 -5.62
N PHE A 123 -15.49 -3.94 -5.62
CA PHE A 123 -16.66 -4.70 -6.12
C PHE A 123 -17.94 -4.35 -5.34
N LEU A 124 -17.87 -4.40 -4.00
CA LEU A 124 -19.03 -4.14 -3.15
C LEU A 124 -19.44 -2.67 -3.19
N MET A 125 -18.48 -1.75 -3.20
CA MET A 125 -18.73 -0.30 -3.20
C MET A 125 -19.44 0.20 -4.46
N THR A 126 -19.22 -0.47 -5.59
CA THR A 126 -19.84 -0.16 -6.88
C THR A 126 -21.13 -0.93 -7.15
N GLY A 127 -21.65 -1.64 -6.13
CA GLY A 127 -22.90 -2.39 -6.26
C GLY A 127 -22.77 -3.70 -7.04
N GLY A 128 -21.57 -4.28 -7.09
CA GLY A 128 -21.29 -5.55 -7.76
C GLY A 128 -20.59 -5.41 -9.12
N ASP A 129 -19.92 -4.29 -9.41
CA ASP A 129 -19.14 -4.17 -10.63
C ASP A 129 -17.79 -4.88 -10.48
N TRP A 130 -17.65 -6.03 -11.15
CA TRP A 130 -16.41 -6.81 -11.16
C TRP A 130 -15.22 -6.03 -11.76
N ARG A 131 -15.48 -5.03 -12.62
CA ARG A 131 -14.43 -4.20 -13.23
C ARG A 131 -13.77 -3.32 -12.18
N ALA A 132 -14.52 -2.85 -11.19
CA ALA A 132 -13.97 -2.07 -10.07
C ALA A 132 -13.06 -2.92 -9.17
N GLY A 133 -13.44 -4.18 -8.91
CA GLY A 133 -12.58 -5.13 -8.21
C GLY A 133 -11.30 -5.46 -8.99
N LEU A 134 -11.41 -5.69 -10.30
CA LEU A 134 -10.24 -5.90 -11.16
C LEU A 134 -9.33 -4.67 -11.18
N TRP A 135 -9.91 -3.46 -11.25
CA TRP A 135 -9.16 -2.22 -11.19
C TRP A 135 -8.36 -2.11 -9.89
N GLN A 136 -8.92 -2.46 -8.74
CA GLN A 136 -8.17 -2.47 -7.48
C GLN A 136 -6.97 -3.44 -7.49
N LEU A 137 -7.06 -4.60 -8.15
CA LEU A 137 -5.90 -5.47 -8.33
C LEU A 137 -4.82 -4.81 -9.19
N ILE A 138 -5.23 -4.09 -10.23
CA ILE A 138 -4.32 -3.31 -11.08
C ILE A 138 -3.67 -2.18 -10.28
N GLU A 139 -4.43 -1.48 -9.43
CA GLU A 139 -3.91 -0.46 -8.54
C GLU A 139 -2.84 -1.02 -7.59
N VAL A 140 -3.06 -2.21 -7.01
CA VAL A 140 -2.04 -2.90 -6.20
C VAL A 140 -0.79 -3.17 -7.01
N ALA A 141 -0.93 -3.71 -8.23
CA ALA A 141 0.22 -4.00 -9.10
C ALA A 141 0.99 -2.73 -9.49
N LEU A 142 0.28 -1.65 -9.82
CA LEU A 142 0.88 -0.35 -10.14
C LEU A 142 1.56 0.27 -8.92
N ALA A 143 0.97 0.16 -7.74
CA ALA A 143 1.58 0.60 -6.49
C ALA A 143 2.87 -0.19 -6.21
N THR A 144 2.84 -1.52 -6.32
CA THR A 144 4.04 -2.35 -6.19
C THR A 144 5.13 -1.95 -7.19
N ALA A 145 4.77 -1.76 -8.47
CA ALA A 145 5.73 -1.33 -9.48
C ALA A 145 6.32 0.06 -9.20
N GLY A 146 5.48 1.00 -8.74
CA GLY A 146 5.89 2.35 -8.36
C GLY A 146 6.82 2.37 -7.15
N TYR A 147 6.55 1.55 -6.14
CA TYR A 147 7.38 1.46 -4.94
C TYR A 147 8.66 0.66 -5.14
N TYR A 148 8.69 -0.29 -6.07
CA TYR A 148 9.81 -1.19 -6.29
C TYR A 148 11.19 -0.52 -6.42
N PRO A 149 11.39 0.52 -7.27
CA PRO A 149 12.71 1.15 -7.41
C PRO A 149 13.15 1.83 -6.11
N PHE A 150 12.22 2.44 -5.37
CA PHE A 150 12.51 3.09 -4.10
C PHE A 150 12.86 2.05 -3.04
N PHE A 151 12.06 1.00 -2.92
CA PHE A 151 12.30 -0.09 -1.97
C PHE A 151 13.66 -0.76 -2.21
N ARG A 152 14.01 -1.05 -3.47
CA ARG A 152 15.28 -1.71 -3.81
C ARG A 152 16.50 -0.87 -3.39
N ALA A 153 16.40 0.46 -3.48
CA ALA A 153 17.47 1.35 -3.01
C ALA A 153 17.64 1.28 -1.48
N PHE A 154 16.54 1.12 -0.73
CA PHE A 154 16.56 0.94 0.74
C PHE A 154 17.11 -0.41 1.14
N ASP A 155 16.62 -1.48 0.53
CA ASP A 155 17.07 -2.85 0.83
C ASP A 155 18.58 -2.98 0.67
N ARG A 156 19.15 -2.39 -0.40
CA ARG A 156 20.60 -2.36 -0.60
C ARG A 156 21.36 -1.61 0.50
N GLN A 157 20.79 -0.52 1.02
CA GLN A 157 21.41 0.23 2.12
C GLN A 157 21.31 -0.52 3.45
N ALA A 158 20.16 -1.15 3.73
CA ALA A 158 19.95 -1.94 4.94
C ALA A 158 20.90 -3.14 5.00
N VAL A 159 21.02 -3.90 3.91
CA VAL A 159 21.96 -5.04 3.82
C VAL A 159 23.41 -4.60 4.07
N LYS A 160 23.84 -3.45 3.53
CA LYS A 160 25.19 -2.92 3.79
C LYS A 160 25.39 -2.57 5.26
N LYS A 161 24.39 -1.97 5.91
CA LYS A 161 24.45 -1.64 7.33
C LYS A 161 24.49 -2.89 8.19
N GLU A 162 23.65 -3.89 7.89
CA GLU A 162 23.63 -5.19 8.57
C GLU A 162 24.99 -5.89 8.45
N ALA A 163 25.59 -5.93 7.27
CA ALA A 163 26.92 -6.51 7.05
C ALA A 163 28.03 -5.77 7.82
N ALA A 164 28.01 -4.43 7.84
CA ALA A 164 28.99 -3.64 8.60
C ALA A 164 28.86 -3.86 10.12
N ILE A 165 27.63 -4.00 10.63
CA ILE A 165 27.38 -4.33 12.05
C ILE A 165 27.87 -5.74 12.37
N ALA A 166 27.65 -6.72 11.48
CA ALA A 166 28.14 -8.08 11.65
C ALA A 166 29.68 -8.14 11.68
N ALA A 167 30.36 -7.42 10.79
CA ALA A 167 31.82 -7.33 10.77
C ALA A 167 32.38 -6.73 12.06
N LYS A 168 31.83 -5.60 12.53
CA LYS A 168 32.26 -4.99 13.81
C LYS A 168 32.06 -5.90 15.02
N LYS A 169 30.98 -6.71 15.02
CA LYS A 169 30.74 -7.68 16.09
C LYS A 169 31.73 -8.84 16.06
N ALA A 170 32.19 -9.24 14.88
CA ALA A 170 33.24 -10.27 14.75
C ALA A 170 34.58 -9.74 15.29
N ASP A 171 35.02 -8.56 14.86
CA ASP A 171 36.27 -7.93 15.33
C ASP A 171 36.29 -7.77 16.87
N SER A 172 35.17 -7.32 17.46
CA SER A 172 35.09 -7.17 18.93
C SER A 172 35.13 -8.49 19.72
N LYS A 173 34.76 -9.60 19.09
CA LYS A 173 34.81 -10.93 19.73
C LYS A 173 36.21 -11.51 19.69
N ASP A 174 36.94 -11.29 18.59
CA ASP A 174 38.33 -11.71 18.46
C ASP A 174 39.25 -10.91 19.41
N GLU A 175 39.01 -9.60 19.57
CA GLU A 175 39.72 -8.80 20.58
C GLU A 175 39.43 -9.28 22.01
N ALA A 176 38.17 -9.62 22.32
CA ALA A 176 37.80 -10.11 23.65
C ALA A 176 38.38 -11.50 23.97
N SER A 177 38.55 -12.39 22.99
CA SER A 177 39.20 -13.69 23.22
C SER A 177 40.72 -13.56 23.36
N THR A 178 41.34 -12.65 22.61
CA THR A 178 42.81 -12.44 22.64
C THR A 178 43.29 -11.79 23.95
N VAL A 179 42.41 -11.09 24.68
CA VAL A 179 42.74 -10.46 25.98
C VAL A 179 42.54 -11.42 27.17
N MET A 180 41.89 -12.57 26.97
CA MET A 180 41.66 -13.58 28.03
C MET A 180 42.68 -14.73 28.02
N ASP A 181 43.58 -14.80 27.04
CA ASP A 181 44.72 -15.73 26.96
C ASP A 181 46.03 -15.05 27.42
#